data_AF-A0A0K0DER1-F1
#
_entry.id   AF-A0A0K0DER1-F1
#
_cell.length_a   1.000
_cell.length_b   1.000
_cell.length_c   1.000
_cell.angle_alpha   90.00
_cell.angle_beta   90.00
_cell.angle_gamma   90.00
#
_symmetry.space_group_name_H-M   'P 1'
#
loop_
_entity.id
_entity.type
_entity.pdbx_description
1 polymer ?
#
loop_
_entity_poly.entity_id
_entity_poly.type
_entity_poly.pdbx_seq_one_letter_code
_entity_poly.pdbx_strand_id
1 'polypeptide(L)'
;MPKHQIPLGEVRGHKVYPRSTVYTLQSANNWIKMARSVKEGEKPYKVVKARPKLNVPSEQREQRYLDVFGYWQTEPYRPPKVTNGRIPCNEFGNVYMYQPSMCPIGAVHLRLPGLPSIARRLGGLQCVPAVVGWDFNSCANFPM
;
A
#
# COMPACT_ATOMS: atom_id res chain seq x y z
N MET A 1 -12.24 9.53 -15.60
CA MET A 1 -12.07 8.08 -15.88
C MET A 1 -11.52 7.90 -17.29
N PRO A 2 -10.79 6.81 -17.58
CA PRO A 2 -10.35 6.50 -18.93
C PRO A 2 -11.55 6.42 -19.88
N LYS A 3 -11.42 7.03 -21.07
CA LYS A 3 -12.45 6.94 -22.11
C LYS A 3 -12.39 5.55 -22.78
N HIS A 4 -13.52 5.11 -23.33
CA HIS A 4 -13.56 3.90 -24.17
C HIS A 4 -12.68 4.12 -25.40
N GLN A 5 -11.77 3.18 -25.68
CA GLN A 5 -10.78 3.29 -26.74
C GLN A 5 -11.04 2.26 -27.84
N ILE A 6 -10.98 2.70 -29.09
CA ILE A 6 -11.06 1.85 -30.29
C ILE A 6 -9.67 1.24 -30.54
N PRO A 7 -9.57 -0.06 -30.89
CA PRO A 7 -8.30 -0.67 -31.28
C PRO A 7 -7.70 0.02 -32.51
N LEU A 8 -6.37 0.08 -32.59
CA LEU A 8 -5.64 0.61 -33.75
C LEU A 8 -5.77 -0.31 -34.97
N GLY A 9 -5.98 -1.60 -34.73
CA GLY A 9 -6.10 -2.62 -35.75
C GLY A 9 -6.12 -4.01 -35.14
N GLU A 10 -5.95 -5.02 -36.00
CA GLU A 10 -5.94 -6.42 -35.61
C GLU A 10 -4.71 -7.10 -36.23
N VAL A 11 -4.01 -7.92 -35.43
CA VAL A 11 -2.86 -8.71 -35.88
C VAL A 11 -3.13 -10.16 -35.48
N ARG A 12 -3.26 -11.05 -36.47
CA ARG A 12 -3.52 -12.50 -36.26
C ARG A 12 -4.73 -12.77 -35.34
N GLY A 13 -5.84 -12.04 -35.51
CA GLY A 13 -7.03 -12.20 -34.67
C GLY A 13 -6.99 -11.44 -33.33
N HIS A 14 -5.88 -10.76 -33.00
CA HIS A 14 -5.75 -10.02 -31.75
C HIS A 14 -5.88 -8.51 -31.97
N LYS A 15 -6.83 -7.88 -31.26
CA LYS A 15 -7.01 -6.43 -31.25
C LYS A 15 -5.80 -5.74 -30.62
N VAL A 16 -5.24 -4.76 -31.32
CA VAL A 16 -4.07 -3.99 -30.87
C VAL A 16 -4.52 -2.65 -30.32
N TYR A 17 -4.09 -2.31 -29.11
CA TYR A 17 -4.42 -1.04 -28.45
C TYR A 17 -3.15 -0.23 -28.16
N PRO A 18 -3.22 1.12 -28.17
CA PRO A 18 -2.09 1.94 -27.75
C PRO A 18 -1.71 1.68 -26.29
N ARG A 19 -0.42 1.62 -25.96
CA ARG A 19 0.02 1.44 -24.56
C ARG A 19 -0.48 2.56 -23.63
N SER A 20 -0.67 3.76 -24.17
CA SER A 20 -1.21 4.94 -23.47
C SER A 20 -2.65 4.77 -23.01
N THR A 21 -3.41 3.81 -23.55
CA THR A 21 -4.79 3.52 -23.13
C THR A 21 -4.89 2.33 -22.18
N VAL A 22 -3.75 1.73 -21.82
CA VAL A 22 -3.69 0.61 -20.88
C VAL A 22 -3.28 1.15 -19.52
N TYR A 23 -4.16 0.97 -18.54
CA TYR A 23 -3.95 1.48 -17.19
C TYR A 23 -3.83 0.34 -16.18
N THR A 24 -2.85 0.45 -15.29
CA THR A 24 -2.69 -0.48 -14.18
C THR A 24 -3.69 -0.15 -13.08
N LEU A 25 -4.45 -1.15 -12.64
CA LEU A 25 -5.30 -1.07 -11.47
C LEU A 25 -4.64 -1.81 -10.31
N GLN A 26 -4.70 -1.23 -9.12
CA GLN A 26 -4.17 -1.85 -7.90
C GLN A 26 -5.17 -1.73 -6.75
N SER A 27 -5.04 -2.61 -5.75
CA SER A 27 -5.81 -2.49 -4.51
C SER A 27 -5.38 -1.26 -3.71
N ALA A 28 -6.25 -0.79 -2.81
CA ALA A 28 -5.95 0.34 -1.93
C ALA A 28 -4.62 0.13 -1.17
N ASN A 29 -4.39 -1.06 -0.62
CA ASN A 29 -3.16 -1.39 0.11
C ASN A 29 -1.90 -1.32 -0.77
N ASN A 30 -2.01 -1.69 -2.04
CA ASN A 30 -0.89 -1.56 -2.96
C ASN A 30 -0.63 -0.11 -3.35
N TRP A 31 -1.67 0.72 -3.49
CA TRP A 31 -1.48 2.16 -3.70
C TRP A 31 -0.78 2.83 -2.51
N ILE A 32 -1.05 2.41 -1.28
CA ILE A 32 -0.35 2.92 -0.08
C ILE A 32 1.15 2.68 -0.15
N LYS A 33 1.60 1.52 -0.67
CA LYS A 33 3.03 1.23 -0.88
C LYS A 33 3.70 2.20 -1.86
N MET A 34 2.92 2.81 -2.74
CA MET A 34 3.36 3.83 -3.70
C MET A 34 3.17 5.26 -3.16
N ALA A 35 2.94 5.42 -1.85
CA ALA A 35 2.60 6.70 -1.20
C ALA A 35 1.38 7.38 -1.82
N ARG A 36 0.32 6.61 -2.09
CA ARG A 36 -0.96 7.11 -2.56
C ARG A 36 -2.12 6.50 -1.79
N SER A 37 -3.17 7.28 -1.58
CA SER A 37 -4.44 6.82 -1.01
C SER A 37 -5.54 6.90 -2.05
N VAL A 38 -6.47 5.95 -2.02
CA VAL A 38 -7.73 6.07 -2.77
C VAL A 38 -8.49 7.27 -2.20
N LYS A 39 -9.04 8.13 -3.06
CA LYS A 39 -9.79 9.30 -2.60
C LYS A 39 -11.04 8.83 -1.84
N GLU A 40 -11.43 9.57 -0.83
CA GLU A 40 -12.58 9.25 0.00
C GLU A 40 -13.86 9.15 -0.86
N GLY A 41 -14.65 8.10 -0.66
CA GLY A 41 -15.90 7.85 -1.39
C GLY A 41 -15.76 7.33 -2.83
N GLU A 42 -14.54 7.12 -3.35
CA GLU A 42 -14.35 6.52 -4.68
C GLU A 42 -14.83 5.06 -4.72
N LYS A 43 -15.58 4.72 -5.77
CA LYS A 43 -16.00 3.34 -6.05
C LYS A 43 -14.91 2.59 -6.80
N PRO A 44 -14.74 1.27 -6.59
CA PRO A 44 -13.76 0.49 -7.35
C PRO A 44 -14.05 0.58 -8.85
N TYR A 45 -13.00 0.79 -9.65
CA TYR A 45 -13.14 0.75 -11.11
C TYR A 45 -13.51 -0.65 -11.59
N LYS A 46 -12.96 -1.66 -10.92
CA LYS A 46 -13.27 -3.06 -11.17
C LYS A 46 -13.14 -3.86 -9.88
N VAL A 47 -13.98 -4.89 -9.76
CA VAL A 47 -13.86 -5.93 -8.75
C VAL A 47 -13.33 -7.19 -9.42
N VAL A 48 -12.25 -7.77 -8.91
CA VAL A 48 -11.62 -8.97 -9.49
C VAL A 48 -11.61 -10.12 -8.49
N LYS A 49 -11.50 -11.36 -8.99
CA LYS A 49 -11.28 -12.51 -8.11
C LYS A 49 -9.93 -12.37 -7.40
N ALA A 50 -9.93 -12.44 -6.07
CA ALA A 50 -8.71 -12.41 -5.28
C ALA A 50 -7.97 -13.76 -5.38
N ARG A 51 -6.66 -13.75 -5.11
CA ARG A 51 -5.88 -14.99 -5.03
C ARG A 51 -6.38 -15.86 -3.86
N PRO A 52 -6.46 -17.19 -4.04
CA PRO A 52 -6.86 -18.09 -2.98
C PRO A 52 -5.82 -18.10 -1.86
N LYS A 53 -6.30 -18.28 -0.63
CA LYS A 53 -5.44 -18.52 0.54
C LYS A 53 -4.96 -19.97 0.50
N LEU A 54 -3.72 -20.18 0.05
CA LEU A 54 -3.15 -21.51 -0.11
C LEU A 54 -2.91 -22.24 1.22
N ASN A 55 -2.81 -21.49 2.32
CA ASN A 55 -2.70 -22.03 3.68
C ASN A 55 -4.02 -22.60 4.23
N VAL A 56 -5.14 -22.48 3.49
CA VAL A 56 -6.44 -23.06 3.85
C VAL A 56 -6.70 -24.29 2.95
N PRO A 57 -7.22 -25.40 3.48
CA PRO A 57 -7.62 -26.57 2.68
C PRO A 57 -8.61 -26.18 1.58
N SER A 58 -8.49 -26.78 0.39
CA SER A 58 -9.27 -26.40 -0.80
C SER A 58 -10.78 -26.38 -0.56
N GLU A 59 -11.30 -27.33 0.21
CA GLU A 59 -12.72 -27.49 0.53
C GLU A 59 -13.27 -26.34 1.39
N GLN A 60 -12.41 -25.67 2.15
CA GLN A 60 -12.76 -24.55 3.03
C GLN A 60 -12.42 -23.19 2.41
N ARG A 61 -11.93 -23.16 1.16
CA ARG A 61 -11.55 -21.90 0.50
C ARG A 61 -12.79 -21.18 0.01
N GLU A 62 -13.12 -20.09 0.68
CA GLU A 62 -14.12 -19.15 0.19
C GLU A 62 -13.56 -18.30 -0.97
N GLN A 63 -14.39 -18.08 -1.99
CA GLN A 63 -14.08 -17.16 -3.08
C GLN A 63 -14.10 -15.72 -2.56
N ARG A 64 -12.93 -15.08 -2.60
CA ARG A 64 -12.77 -13.68 -2.22
C ARG A 64 -12.70 -12.80 -3.45
N TYR A 65 -13.10 -11.55 -3.29
CA TYR A 65 -12.99 -10.52 -4.31
C TYR A 65 -12.08 -9.40 -3.83
N LEU A 66 -11.47 -8.70 -4.78
CA LEU A 66 -10.56 -7.61 -4.53
C LEU A 66 -10.98 -6.40 -5.35
N ASP A 67 -11.18 -5.30 -4.65
CA ASP A 67 -11.44 -3.99 -5.24
C ASP A 67 -10.15 -3.41 -5.79
N VAL A 68 -10.16 -2.99 -7.05
CA VAL A 68 -9.01 -2.38 -7.72
C VAL A 68 -9.35 -1.01 -8.28
N PHE A 69 -8.42 -0.09 -8.11
CA PHE A 69 -8.54 1.32 -8.39
C PHE A 69 -7.45 1.76 -9.37
N GLY A 70 -7.78 2.70 -10.24
CA GLY A 70 -6.82 3.33 -11.14
C GLY A 70 -6.14 4.54 -10.50
N TYR A 71 -5.02 4.98 -11.08
CA TYR A 71 -4.27 6.13 -10.59
C TYR A 71 -5.14 7.40 -10.44
N TRP A 72 -6.09 7.65 -11.35
CA TRP A 72 -6.99 8.82 -11.33
C TRP A 72 -7.96 8.84 -10.13
N GLN A 73 -8.19 7.69 -9.49
CA GLN A 73 -9.03 7.55 -8.29
C GLN A 73 -8.22 7.71 -7.00
N THR A 74 -6.93 8.01 -7.11
CA THR A 74 -6.03 8.15 -5.97
C THR A 74 -5.51 9.56 -5.87
N GLU A 75 -5.08 9.95 -4.68
CA GLU A 75 -4.36 11.18 -4.39
C GLU A 75 -3.04 10.86 -3.68
N PRO A 76 -2.06 11.79 -3.68
CA PRO A 76 -0.86 11.63 -2.87
C PRO A 76 -1.20 11.35 -1.41
N TYR A 77 -0.55 10.35 -0.82
CA TYR A 77 -0.74 10.00 0.57
C TYR A 77 -0.37 11.19 1.45
N ARG A 78 -1.31 11.58 2.33
CA ARG A 78 -1.09 12.67 3.28
C ARG A 78 -0.55 12.07 4.57
N PRO A 79 0.74 12.27 4.90
CA PRO A 79 1.30 11.74 6.13
C PRO A 79 0.58 12.38 7.34
N PRO A 80 0.27 11.58 8.36
CA PRO A 80 -0.38 12.09 9.55
C PRO A 80 0.59 12.98 10.34
N LYS A 81 0.05 13.92 11.13
CA LYS A 81 0.86 14.82 11.95
C LYS A 81 1.13 14.21 13.32
N VAL A 82 2.31 14.43 13.87
CA VAL A 82 2.62 14.13 15.27
C VAL A 82 1.83 15.10 16.17
N THR A 83 1.07 14.58 17.12
CA THR A 83 0.22 15.38 18.01
C THR A 83 0.57 15.06 19.46
N ASN A 84 0.82 16.09 20.28
CA ASN A 84 1.18 15.95 21.70
C ASN A 84 2.40 15.03 21.93
N GLY A 85 3.40 15.11 21.06
CA GLY A 85 4.59 14.25 21.12
C GLY A 85 4.32 12.78 20.79
N ARG A 86 3.11 12.45 20.29
CA ARG A 86 2.73 11.11 19.87
C ARG A 86 2.65 10.98 18.36
N ILE A 87 3.48 10.11 17.82
CA ILE A 87 3.50 9.55 16.49
C ILE A 87 2.23 8.69 16.31
N PRO A 88 1.40 9.00 15.30
CA PRO A 88 0.22 8.22 14.97
C PRO A 88 0.63 6.87 14.34
N CYS A 89 0.06 5.78 14.85
CA CYS A 89 0.32 4.42 14.39
C CYS A 89 -0.88 3.83 13.65
N ASN A 90 -0.62 2.78 12.84
CA ASN A 90 -1.65 1.90 12.33
C ASN A 90 -2.16 0.93 13.41
N GLU A 91 -3.12 0.08 13.05
CA GLU A 91 -3.73 -0.95 13.93
C GLU A 91 -2.71 -1.96 14.51
N PHE A 92 -1.53 -2.08 13.89
CA PHE A 92 -0.46 -2.96 14.33
C PHE A 92 0.55 -2.27 15.26
N GLY A 93 0.34 -0.99 15.59
CA GLY A 93 1.23 -0.21 16.45
C GLY A 93 2.47 0.35 15.74
N ASN A 94 2.53 0.27 14.41
CA ASN A 94 3.68 0.70 13.60
C ASN A 94 3.30 1.84 12.64
N VAL A 95 4.28 2.42 11.96
CA VAL A 95 4.05 3.39 10.87
C VAL A 95 4.48 2.79 9.53
N TYR A 96 3.68 2.93 8.48
CA TYR A 96 4.11 2.59 7.13
C TYR A 96 5.06 3.65 6.57
N MET A 97 6.26 3.23 6.18
CA MET A 97 7.36 4.08 5.69
C MET A 97 7.93 3.56 4.36
N TYR A 98 7.05 3.18 3.43
CA TYR A 98 7.45 2.66 2.11
C TYR A 98 8.14 3.71 1.22
N GLN A 99 7.84 4.99 1.45
CA GLN A 99 8.44 6.13 0.76
C GLN A 99 8.81 7.21 1.79
N PRO A 100 9.85 8.04 1.54
CA PRO A 100 10.24 9.12 2.45
C PRO A 100 9.11 10.11 2.75
N SER A 101 8.23 10.37 1.79
CA SER A 101 7.08 11.28 1.93
C SER A 101 5.99 10.77 2.87
N MET A 102 6.06 9.52 3.31
CA MET A 102 5.11 8.95 4.27
C MET A 102 5.48 9.27 5.73
N CYS A 103 6.64 9.88 5.97
CA CYS A 103 7.08 10.25 7.32
C CYS A 103 6.06 11.17 7.99
N PRO A 104 5.57 10.83 9.20
CA PRO A 104 4.68 11.71 9.94
C PRO A 104 5.29 13.09 10.10
N ILE A 105 4.49 14.12 9.88
CA ILE A 105 4.96 15.50 9.96
C ILE A 105 5.34 15.80 11.41
N GLY A 106 6.59 16.22 11.63
CA GLY A 106 7.16 16.42 12.97
C GLY A 106 7.92 15.21 13.52
N ALA A 107 8.01 14.10 12.77
CA ALA A 107 8.86 12.97 13.09
C ALA A 107 10.06 12.88 12.12
N VAL A 108 11.06 12.07 12.50
CA VAL A 108 12.19 11.72 11.65
C VAL A 108 12.32 10.20 11.64
N HIS A 109 12.51 9.62 10.46
CA HIS A 109 12.77 8.20 10.31
C HIS A 109 14.27 7.92 10.47
N LEU A 110 14.62 7.16 11.52
CA LEU A 110 15.98 6.75 11.83
C LEU A 110 16.15 5.23 11.62
N ARG A 111 17.20 4.83 10.89
CA ARG A 111 17.53 3.42 10.65
C ARG A 111 18.74 3.00 11.49
N LEU A 112 18.54 2.89 12.81
CA LEU A 112 19.57 2.51 13.77
C LEU A 112 19.04 1.45 14.74
N PRO A 113 19.89 0.50 15.19
CA PRO A 113 19.49 -0.46 16.21
C PRO A 113 19.34 0.20 17.58
N GLY A 114 18.49 -0.36 18.44
CA GLY A 114 18.39 0.07 19.85
C GLY A 114 17.70 1.43 20.10
N LEU A 115 17.10 2.03 19.07
CA LEU A 115 16.39 3.32 19.18
C LEU A 115 15.39 3.40 20.34
N PRO A 116 14.55 2.38 20.62
CA PRO A 116 13.63 2.44 21.76
C PRO A 116 14.34 2.60 23.11
N SER A 117 15.52 2.00 23.27
CA SER A 117 16.30 2.12 24.51
C SER A 117 16.92 3.51 24.64
N ILE A 118 17.45 4.04 23.53
CA ILE A 118 18.04 5.39 23.47
C ILE A 118 16.97 6.44 23.75
N ALA A 119 15.79 6.32 23.13
CA ALA A 119 14.69 7.27 23.31
C ALA A 119 14.20 7.33 24.77
N ARG A 120 14.15 6.18 25.46
CA ARG A 120 13.86 6.14 26.92
C ARG A 120 14.92 6.89 27.74
N ARG A 121 16.21 6.71 27.42
CA ARG A 121 17.31 7.39 28.13
C ARG A 121 17.33 8.90 27.90
N LEU A 122 16.87 9.36 26.74
CA LEU A 122 16.81 10.78 26.36
C LEU A 122 15.56 11.51 26.88
N GLY A 123 15.01 11.09 28.02
CA GLY A 123 13.85 11.73 28.62
C GLY A 123 12.49 11.20 28.14
N GLY A 124 12.45 9.94 27.65
CA GLY A 124 11.18 9.28 27.32
C GLY A 124 10.55 9.73 26.01
N LEU A 125 11.37 10.07 25.00
CA LEU A 125 10.88 10.37 23.66
C LEU A 125 10.14 9.16 23.08
N GLN A 126 9.06 9.41 22.33
CA GLN A 126 8.33 8.32 21.71
C GLN A 126 9.09 7.79 20.48
N CYS A 127 9.28 6.48 20.45
CA CYS A 127 9.88 5.75 19.33
C CYS A 127 8.91 4.67 18.88
N VAL A 128 8.58 4.65 17.59
CA VAL A 128 7.62 3.71 16.99
C VAL A 128 8.30 2.93 15.88
N PRO A 129 8.05 1.61 15.74
CA PRO A 129 8.58 0.83 14.63
C PRO A 129 8.04 1.33 13.28
N ALA A 130 8.92 1.44 12.30
CA ALA A 130 8.59 1.82 10.94
C ALA A 130 8.67 0.60 10.03
N VAL A 131 7.60 0.28 9.30
CA VAL A 131 7.59 -0.77 8.28
C VAL A 131 7.96 -0.14 6.95
N VAL A 132 9.18 -0.38 6.49
CA VAL A 132 9.72 0.14 5.23
C VAL A 132 9.54 -0.84 4.07
N GLY A 133 9.34 -2.11 4.39
CA GLY A 133 9.21 -3.17 3.40
C GLY A 133 8.72 -4.47 4.01
N TRP A 134 8.74 -5.52 3.19
CA TRP A 134 8.43 -6.87 3.61
C TRP A 134 9.53 -7.77 3.08
N ASP A 135 10.07 -8.60 3.96
CA ASP A 135 11.01 -9.66 3.59
C ASP A 135 10.29 -11.00 3.58
N PHE A 136 10.72 -11.90 2.70
CA PHE A 136 10.19 -13.26 2.61
C PHE A 136 11.29 -14.24 3.00
N ASN A 137 11.19 -14.77 4.22
CA ASN A 137 12.13 -15.76 4.72
C ASN A 137 11.36 -16.95 5.31
N SER A 138 11.91 -18.16 5.19
CA SER A 138 11.34 -19.38 5.77
C SER A 138 9.84 -19.56 5.50
N CYS A 139 9.41 -19.33 4.25
CA CYS A 139 8.02 -19.43 3.81
C CYS A 139 7.03 -18.45 4.48
N ALA A 140 7.52 -17.40 5.17
CA ALA A 140 6.71 -16.40 5.84
C ALA A 140 7.12 -14.97 5.45
N ASN A 141 6.20 -14.02 5.59
CA ASN A 141 6.45 -12.60 5.34
C ASN A 141 6.71 -11.88 6.66
N PHE A 142 7.79 -11.11 6.72
CA PHE A 142 8.17 -10.31 7.90
C PHE A 142 8.28 -8.84 7.53
N PRO A 143 7.75 -7.92 8.36
CA PRO A 143 7.95 -6.49 8.13
C PRO A 143 9.43 -6.13 8.36
N MET A 144 10.00 -5.36 7.43
CA MET A 144 11.32 -4.74 7.57
C MET A 144 11.21 -3.31 8.09
#